data_AF-A0A142WZH3-F1
#
_entry.id   AF-A0A142WZH3-F1
#
_cell.length_a   1.000
_cell.length_b   1.000
_cell.length_c   1.000
_cell.angle_alpha   90.00
_cell.angle_beta   90.00
_cell.angle_gamma   90.00
#
_symmetry.space_group_name_H-M   'P 1'
#
loop_
_entity.id
_entity.type
_entity.pdbx_description
1 polymer ?
#
loop_
_entity_poly.entity_id
_entity_poly.type
_entity_poly.pdbx_seq_one_letter_code
_entity_poly.pdbx_strand_id
1 'polypeptide(L)'
;MSATVSGQIPSRLLQSLVGPAANSKGAILDVGCGDGNVVRGLRDIGCTAQGIDDTLPRAGDGLVQGSLSGNVPFVVHAFDAILVRGMKVYSGPLTGPEVFTATANLLSCLKPSGRLVLFEPQGFTTPGSIDAGRLNAWREHLSQFPGRCDISQFADGLGFLLSLKWLMGEKKIAATIVSMTVPSPALSRLEWHRVVRDILLGKKKRGAA
;
A
#
# COMPACT_ATOMS: atom_id res chain seq x y z
N MET A 1 -6.96 -14.13 15.36
CA MET A 1 -7.29 -12.75 15.78
C MET A 1 -6.06 -11.90 15.53
N SER A 2 -6.01 -11.16 14.41
CA SER A 2 -4.94 -10.17 14.19
C SER A 2 -5.24 -8.96 15.05
N ALA A 3 -4.36 -8.63 15.99
CA ALA A 3 -4.43 -7.38 16.73
C ALA A 3 -4.24 -6.23 15.74
N THR A 4 -5.30 -5.47 15.48
CA THR A 4 -5.23 -4.22 14.73
C THR A 4 -4.28 -3.29 15.49
N VAL A 5 -3.08 -3.05 14.96
CA VAL A 5 -2.16 -2.07 15.50
C VAL A 5 -2.81 -0.70 15.28
N SER A 6 -3.63 -0.28 16.24
CA SER A 6 -4.27 1.04 16.32
C SER A 6 -3.26 2.14 16.69
N GLY A 7 -2.05 2.04 16.14
CA GLY A 7 -1.01 3.04 16.31
C GLY A 7 -1.16 4.12 15.25
N GLN A 8 -1.26 5.38 15.66
CA GLN A 8 -1.18 6.52 14.77
C GLN A 8 0.16 6.48 14.02
N ILE A 9 0.13 6.47 12.68
CA ILE A 9 1.35 6.52 11.87
C ILE A 9 1.93 7.94 11.95
N PRO A 10 3.19 8.12 12.38
CA PRO A 10 3.76 9.46 12.51
C PRO A 10 3.88 10.17 11.16
N SER A 11 3.59 11.48 11.13
CA SER A 11 3.49 12.28 9.89
C SER A 11 4.75 12.21 9.01
N ARG A 12 5.94 12.09 9.61
CA ARG A 12 7.20 11.91 8.88
C ARG A 12 7.26 10.60 8.10
N LEU A 13 6.73 9.52 8.66
CA LEU A 13 6.62 8.24 7.96
C LEU A 13 5.56 8.34 6.86
N LEU A 14 4.42 9.00 7.11
CA LEU A 14 3.41 9.24 6.08
C LEU A 14 4.00 10.00 4.88
N GLN A 15 4.72 11.10 5.14
CA GLN A 15 5.41 11.87 4.10
C GLN A 15 6.41 11.00 3.32
N SER A 16 7.19 10.17 4.01
CA SER A 16 8.12 9.25 3.34
C SER A 16 7.42 8.19 2.51
N LEU A 17 6.27 7.67 2.97
CA LEU A 17 5.51 6.64 2.27
C LEU A 17 4.92 7.18 0.96
N VAL A 18 4.33 8.38 0.99
CA VAL A 18 3.73 8.98 -0.22
C VAL A 18 4.75 9.77 -1.06
N GLY A 19 5.94 10.03 -0.52
CA GLY A 19 7.08 10.60 -1.24
C GLY A 19 6.73 11.91 -1.96
N PRO A 20 7.03 12.03 -3.27
CA PRO A 20 6.72 13.25 -4.05
C PRO A 20 5.25 13.68 -4.00
N ALA A 21 4.32 12.74 -3.83
CA ALA A 21 2.90 13.05 -3.77
C ALA A 21 2.50 13.88 -2.53
N ALA A 22 3.27 13.81 -1.43
CA ALA A 22 3.04 14.71 -0.29
C ALA A 22 3.30 16.18 -0.67
N ASN A 23 4.38 16.43 -1.41
CA ASN A 23 4.82 17.79 -1.72
C ASN A 23 3.88 18.51 -2.69
N SER A 24 3.18 17.76 -3.55
CA SER A 24 2.25 18.28 -4.55
C SER A 24 0.80 18.30 -4.08
N LYS A 25 0.51 18.00 -2.81
CA LYS A 25 -0.86 17.79 -2.31
C LYS A 25 -1.63 16.73 -3.11
N GLY A 26 -0.93 15.67 -3.50
CA GLY A 26 -1.42 14.60 -4.35
C GLY A 26 -2.63 13.86 -3.76
N ALA A 27 -3.32 13.12 -4.64
CA ALA A 27 -4.43 12.26 -4.30
C ALA A 27 -3.92 10.91 -3.81
N ILE A 28 -4.27 10.53 -2.58
CA ILE A 28 -3.80 9.31 -1.92
C ILE A 28 -4.99 8.41 -1.57
N LEU A 29 -4.87 7.12 -1.82
CA LEU A 29 -5.81 6.11 -1.34
C LEU A 29 -5.16 5.27 -0.23
N ASP A 30 -5.76 5.21 0.94
CA ASP A 30 -5.40 4.27 2.01
C ASP A 30 -6.31 3.03 1.95
N VAL A 31 -5.70 1.88 1.71
CA VAL A 31 -6.39 0.60 1.51
C VAL A 31 -6.20 -0.25 2.77
N GLY A 32 -7.33 -0.70 3.32
CA GLY A 32 -7.44 -1.23 4.69
C GLY A 32 -7.38 -0.12 5.71
N CYS A 33 -8.15 0.95 5.45
CA CYS A 33 -8.09 2.18 6.22
C CYS A 33 -8.66 2.06 7.64
N GLY A 34 -9.43 1.00 7.95
CA GLY A 34 -10.06 0.80 9.26
C GLY A 34 -10.91 2.00 9.67
N ASP A 35 -10.52 2.67 10.76
CA ASP A 35 -11.21 3.85 11.30
C ASP A 35 -10.80 5.19 10.64
N GLY A 36 -9.99 5.13 9.58
CA GLY A 36 -9.54 6.30 8.83
C GLY A 36 -8.51 7.17 9.54
N ASN A 37 -7.85 6.72 10.61
CA ASN A 37 -6.78 7.49 11.27
C ASN A 37 -5.67 7.93 10.29
N VAL A 38 -5.27 7.04 9.39
CA VAL A 38 -4.22 7.34 8.39
C VAL A 38 -4.72 8.29 7.32
N VAL A 39 -5.98 8.15 6.89
CA VAL A 39 -6.62 9.11 5.97
C VAL A 39 -6.63 10.52 6.58
N ARG A 40 -6.98 10.66 7.86
CA ARG A 40 -6.89 11.93 8.59
C ARG A 40 -5.45 12.45 8.65
N GLY A 41 -4.48 11.62 9.05
CA GLY A 41 -3.07 12.01 9.09
C GLY A 41 -2.50 12.44 7.73
N LEU A 42 -2.95 11.84 6.63
CA LEU A 42 -2.59 12.25 5.27
C LEU A 42 -3.17 13.62 4.90
N ARG A 43 -4.40 13.92 5.35
CA ARG A 43 -5.02 15.25 5.17
C ARG A 43 -4.32 16.31 6.02
N ASP A 44 -3.90 15.97 7.23
CA ASP A 44 -3.17 16.88 8.12
C ASP A 44 -1.82 17.32 7.52
N ILE A 45 -1.18 16.47 6.70
CA ILE A 45 0.02 16.83 5.92
C ILE A 45 -0.30 17.45 4.55
N GLY A 46 -1.57 17.79 4.28
CA GLY A 46 -2.00 18.54 3.10
C GLY A 46 -2.37 17.72 1.87
N CYS A 47 -2.45 16.38 1.97
CA CYS A 47 -2.84 15.52 0.84
C CYS A 47 -4.36 15.43 0.67
N THR A 48 -4.82 15.10 -0.55
CA THR A 48 -6.22 14.71 -0.78
C THR A 48 -6.35 13.21 -0.54
N ALA A 49 -6.81 12.79 0.64
CA ALA A 49 -6.84 11.38 1.01
C ALA A 49 -8.26 10.77 1.05
N GLN A 50 -8.38 9.56 0.52
CA GLN A 50 -9.55 8.69 0.63
C GLN A 50 -9.16 7.34 1.22
N GLY A 51 -10.11 6.60 1.77
CA GLY A 51 -9.90 5.28 2.36
C GLY A 51 -10.84 4.23 1.79
N ILE A 52 -10.37 2.99 1.68
CA ILE A 52 -11.20 1.82 1.38
C ILE A 52 -10.92 0.68 2.36
N ASP A 53 -11.97 0.01 2.81
CA ASP A 53 -11.89 -1.18 3.68
C ASP A 53 -13.09 -2.09 3.43
N ASP A 54 -12.94 -3.40 3.64
CA ASP A 54 -14.05 -4.37 3.50
C ASP A 54 -14.89 -4.49 4.79
N THR A 55 -14.34 -4.06 5.93
CA THR A 55 -14.95 -4.18 7.26
C THR A 55 -15.54 -2.88 7.80
N LEU A 56 -15.48 -1.79 7.04
CA LEU A 56 -16.01 -0.49 7.44
C LEU A 56 -17.50 -0.60 7.82
N PRO A 57 -17.89 -0.24 9.05
CA PRO A 57 -19.28 -0.34 9.49
C PRO A 57 -20.19 0.70 8.80
N ARG A 58 -19.64 1.85 8.36
CA ARG A 58 -20.34 2.91 7.62
C ARG A 58 -19.37 3.67 6.71
N ALA A 59 -19.82 4.00 5.50
CA ALA A 59 -19.14 4.95 4.62
C ALA A 59 -19.35 6.39 5.12
N GLY A 60 -18.36 7.26 4.95
CA GLY A 60 -18.40 8.65 5.41
C GLY A 60 -17.05 9.35 5.24
N ASP A 61 -17.01 10.69 5.23
CA ASP A 61 -15.80 11.53 5.14
C ASP A 61 -14.63 10.96 4.28
N GLY A 62 -14.92 10.52 3.05
CA GLY A 62 -13.93 9.97 2.12
C GLY A 62 -13.45 8.54 2.44
N LEU A 63 -14.11 7.82 3.34
CA LEU A 63 -13.97 6.40 3.60
C LEU A 63 -15.10 5.63 2.89
N VAL A 64 -14.74 4.57 2.17
CA VAL A 64 -15.66 3.79 1.35
C VAL A 64 -15.55 2.31 1.70
N GLN A 65 -16.68 1.64 1.88
CA GLN A 65 -16.70 0.19 2.00
C GLN A 65 -16.56 -0.45 0.62
N GLY A 66 -15.64 -1.40 0.45
CA GLY A 66 -15.47 -2.07 -0.85
C GLY A 66 -14.56 -3.29 -0.83
N SER A 67 -14.70 -4.11 -1.87
CA SER A 67 -13.85 -5.28 -2.09
C SER A 67 -12.89 -5.01 -3.25
N LEU A 68 -11.60 -5.21 -3.00
CA LEU A 68 -10.56 -4.98 -4.01
C LEU A 68 -10.63 -5.97 -5.16
N SER A 69 -11.06 -7.20 -4.91
CA SER A 69 -11.19 -8.24 -5.92
C SER A 69 -12.49 -8.13 -6.72
N GLY A 70 -13.54 -7.58 -6.10
CA GLY A 70 -14.86 -7.41 -6.71
C GLY A 70 -15.04 -6.06 -7.40
N ASN A 71 -15.26 -5.01 -6.61
CA ASN A 71 -15.59 -3.69 -7.11
C ASN A 71 -14.82 -2.62 -6.34
N VAL A 72 -13.87 -1.97 -7.02
CA VAL A 72 -13.15 -0.81 -6.51
C VAL A 72 -13.90 0.45 -6.97
N PRO A 73 -14.52 1.21 -6.06
CA PRO A 73 -15.43 2.32 -6.37
C PRO A 73 -14.68 3.61 -6.72
N PHE A 74 -13.52 3.48 -7.39
CA PHE A 74 -12.70 4.59 -7.81
C PHE A 74 -12.49 4.54 -9.32
N VAL A 75 -12.41 5.73 -9.91
CA VAL A 75 -12.11 5.90 -11.33
C VAL A 75 -10.66 5.52 -11.61
N VAL A 76 -10.38 5.13 -12.85
CA VAL A 76 -9.01 4.86 -13.29
C VAL A 76 -8.17 6.14 -13.20
N HIS A 77 -6.88 5.98 -12.86
CA HIS A 77 -5.92 7.09 -12.76
C HIS A 77 -6.33 8.22 -11.79
N ALA A 78 -7.05 7.89 -10.71
CA ALA A 78 -7.48 8.86 -9.70
C ALA A 78 -6.35 9.29 -8.74
N PHE A 79 -5.39 8.40 -8.44
CA PHE A 79 -4.47 8.57 -7.32
C PHE A 79 -3.00 8.67 -7.76
N ASP A 80 -2.23 9.51 -7.07
CA ASP A 80 -0.79 9.65 -7.22
C ASP A 80 -0.05 8.55 -6.42
N ALA A 81 -0.60 8.17 -5.26
CA ALA A 81 -0.12 7.01 -4.51
C ALA A 81 -1.27 6.23 -3.84
N ILE A 82 -1.03 4.94 -3.65
CA ILE A 82 -1.95 4.05 -2.93
C ILE A 82 -1.14 3.37 -1.83
N LEU A 83 -1.58 3.50 -0.58
CA LEU A 83 -1.02 2.81 0.58
C LEU A 83 -1.85 1.56 0.85
N VAL A 84 -1.22 0.40 0.99
CA VAL A 84 -1.90 -0.88 1.26
C VAL A 84 -1.45 -1.43 2.60
N ARG A 85 -2.42 -1.61 3.51
CA ARG A 85 -2.22 -2.08 4.88
C ARG A 85 -3.39 -2.97 5.30
N GLY A 86 -3.17 -4.02 6.06
CA GLY A 86 -4.25 -4.71 6.81
C GLY A 86 -5.39 -5.36 6.01
N MET A 87 -5.44 -5.29 4.68
CA MET A 87 -6.54 -5.87 3.90
C MET A 87 -6.51 -7.40 3.92
N LYS A 88 -7.70 -7.99 4.15
CA LYS A 88 -7.87 -9.43 4.26
C LYS A 88 -7.43 -10.19 3.01
N VAL A 89 -7.67 -9.66 1.81
CA VAL A 89 -7.25 -10.29 0.54
C VAL A 89 -5.74 -10.53 0.49
N TYR A 90 -4.96 -9.69 1.15
CA TYR A 90 -3.51 -9.84 1.22
C TYR A 90 -3.04 -10.67 2.41
N SER A 91 -3.89 -11.00 3.38
CA SER A 91 -3.46 -11.74 4.59
C SER A 91 -2.97 -13.17 4.32
N GLY A 92 -3.37 -13.77 3.20
CA GLY A 92 -2.99 -15.13 2.80
C GLY A 92 -1.81 -15.18 1.82
N PRO A 93 -1.64 -16.33 1.12
CA PRO A 93 -0.67 -16.48 0.05
C PRO A 93 -0.92 -15.49 -1.10
N LEU A 94 0.14 -14.79 -1.52
CA LEU A 94 0.06 -13.76 -2.57
C LEU A 94 -0.01 -14.34 -4.01
N THR A 95 -0.19 -15.65 -4.14
CA THR A 95 -0.20 -16.35 -5.43
C THR A 95 -1.61 -16.62 -5.96
N GLY A 96 -2.64 -16.29 -5.18
CA GLY A 96 -4.04 -16.56 -5.51
C GLY A 96 -4.60 -15.62 -6.59
N PRO A 97 -5.55 -16.07 -7.43
CA PRO A 97 -6.19 -15.24 -8.45
C PRO A 97 -6.79 -13.95 -7.89
N GLU A 98 -7.42 -14.04 -6.71
CA GLU A 98 -8.05 -12.91 -6.04
C GLU A 98 -7.04 -11.79 -5.72
N VAL A 99 -5.83 -12.16 -5.31
CA VAL A 99 -4.74 -11.22 -4.99
C VAL A 99 -4.27 -10.50 -6.25
N PHE A 100 -4.09 -11.22 -7.35
CA PHE A 100 -3.72 -10.61 -8.64
C PHE A 100 -4.79 -9.65 -9.14
N THR A 101 -6.06 -10.04 -9.07
CA THR A 101 -7.18 -9.17 -9.43
C THR A 101 -7.25 -7.93 -8.55
N ALA A 102 -7.10 -8.08 -7.22
CA ALA A 102 -7.07 -6.96 -6.29
C ALA A 102 -5.93 -5.99 -6.62
N THR A 103 -4.72 -6.50 -6.85
CA THR A 103 -3.57 -5.66 -7.22
C THR A 103 -3.80 -4.96 -8.57
N ALA A 104 -4.31 -5.65 -9.59
CA ALA A 104 -4.63 -5.04 -10.88
C ALA A 104 -5.67 -3.91 -10.76
N ASN A 105 -6.69 -4.09 -9.94
CA ASN A 105 -7.68 -3.05 -9.69
C ASN A 105 -7.05 -1.81 -9.04
N LEU A 106 -6.17 -1.99 -8.04
CA LEU A 106 -5.43 -0.89 -7.42
C LEU A 106 -4.50 -0.20 -8.43
N LEU A 107 -3.71 -0.95 -9.19
CA LEU A 107 -2.81 -0.40 -10.20
C LEU A 107 -3.56 0.39 -11.28
N SER A 108 -4.79 -0.02 -11.64
CA SER A 108 -5.64 0.73 -12.57
C SER A 108 -6.07 2.11 -12.04
N CYS A 109 -6.07 2.29 -10.72
CA CYS A 109 -6.44 3.56 -10.08
C CYS A 109 -5.27 4.53 -9.96
N LEU A 110 -4.03 4.09 -10.24
CA LEU A 110 -2.85 4.95 -10.22
C LEU A 110 -2.70 5.76 -11.51
N LYS A 111 -2.36 7.04 -11.36
CA LYS A 111 -1.91 7.91 -12.45
C LYS A 111 -0.61 7.38 -13.08
N PRO A 112 -0.24 7.82 -14.30
CA PRO A 112 1.09 7.54 -14.85
C PRO A 112 2.20 7.88 -13.85
N SER A 113 3.18 6.99 -13.69
CA SER A 113 4.26 7.11 -12.69
C SER A 113 3.78 7.14 -11.23
N GLY A 114 2.51 6.81 -10.96
CA GLY A 114 1.96 6.68 -9.62
C GLY A 114 2.56 5.49 -8.87
N ARG A 115 2.43 5.49 -7.54
CA ARG A 115 3.09 4.50 -6.68
C ARG A 115 2.11 3.71 -5.84
N LEU A 116 2.17 2.38 -5.95
CA LEU A 116 1.62 1.47 -4.96
C LEU A 116 2.65 1.27 -3.85
N VAL A 117 2.25 1.44 -2.60
CA VAL A 117 3.12 1.35 -1.43
C VAL A 117 2.52 0.36 -0.46
N LEU A 118 3.26 -0.68 -0.17
CA LEU A 118 2.88 -1.73 0.76
C LEU A 118 3.65 -1.51 2.05
N PHE A 119 2.88 -1.44 3.13
CA PHE A 119 3.42 -1.21 4.45
C PHE A 119 2.73 -2.16 5.42
N GLU A 120 3.50 -3.10 5.96
CA GLU A 120 3.05 -3.96 7.04
C GLU A 120 3.57 -3.38 8.37
N PRO A 121 2.71 -2.73 9.19
CA PRO A 121 3.12 -2.28 10.51
C PRO A 121 3.33 -3.50 11.40
N GLN A 122 4.55 -3.99 11.45
CA GLN A 122 4.98 -4.76 12.61
C GLN A 122 5.14 -3.77 13.76
N GLY A 123 4.59 -4.08 14.94
CA GLY A 123 4.59 -3.19 16.09
C GLY A 123 5.92 -2.46 16.27
N PHE A 124 5.86 -1.18 16.61
CA PHE A 124 6.96 -0.20 16.68
C PHE A 124 8.09 -0.52 17.69
N THR A 125 8.47 -1.78 17.90
CA THR A 125 9.30 -2.20 19.03
C THR A 125 10.55 -3.00 18.69
N THR A 126 10.82 -3.37 17.44
CA THR A 126 12.17 -3.83 17.07
C THR A 126 12.52 -3.49 15.63
N PRO A 127 13.61 -2.76 15.36
CA PRO A 127 14.14 -2.62 14.00
C PRO A 127 14.48 -4.01 13.44
N GLY A 128 13.83 -4.42 12.34
CA GLY A 128 14.36 -5.48 11.47
C GLY A 128 13.65 -6.83 11.43
N SER A 129 12.47 -7.05 12.03
CA SER A 129 11.81 -8.38 11.96
C SER A 129 10.71 -8.52 10.92
N ILE A 130 10.68 -7.71 9.84
CA ILE A 130 9.80 -8.05 8.72
C ILE A 130 10.16 -9.45 8.25
N ASP A 131 9.16 -10.33 8.23
CA ASP A 131 9.36 -11.70 7.78
C ASP A 131 9.93 -11.65 6.37
N ALA A 132 11.20 -12.04 6.23
CA ALA A 132 11.91 -12.01 4.96
C ALA A 132 11.18 -12.86 3.91
N GLY A 133 10.49 -13.93 4.33
CA GLY A 133 9.63 -14.73 3.47
C GLY A 133 8.47 -13.92 2.91
N ARG A 134 7.78 -13.17 3.78
CA ARG A 134 6.70 -12.26 3.38
C ARG A 134 7.15 -11.15 2.45
N LEU A 135 8.29 -10.53 2.73
CA LEU A 135 8.89 -9.50 1.86
C LEU A 135 9.22 -10.06 0.48
N ASN A 136 9.80 -11.26 0.42
CA ASN A 136 10.10 -11.94 -0.83
C ASN A 136 8.82 -12.31 -1.60
N ALA A 137 7.77 -12.75 -0.91
CA ALA A 137 6.48 -13.02 -1.53
C ALA A 137 5.88 -11.77 -2.18
N TRP A 138 5.99 -10.60 -1.53
CA TRP A 138 5.58 -9.33 -2.12
C TRP A 138 6.43 -8.95 -3.33
N ARG A 139 7.76 -9.09 -3.25
CA ARG A 139 8.66 -8.84 -4.38
C ARG A 139 8.29 -9.71 -5.58
N GLU A 140 8.09 -11.01 -5.35
CA GLU A 140 7.73 -11.98 -6.38
C GLU A 140 6.33 -11.74 -6.93
N HIS A 141 5.38 -11.28 -6.12
CA HIS A 141 4.05 -10.91 -6.58
C HIS A 141 4.08 -9.70 -7.52
N LEU A 142 4.77 -8.64 -7.09
CA LEU A 142 4.83 -7.38 -7.86
C LEU A 142 5.70 -7.49 -9.11
N SER A 143 6.71 -8.38 -9.12
CA SER A 143 7.54 -8.62 -10.31
C SER A 143 6.78 -9.20 -11.49
N GLN A 144 5.59 -9.77 -11.25
CA GLN A 144 4.70 -10.27 -12.31
C GLN A 144 3.98 -9.15 -13.06
N PHE A 145 3.95 -7.94 -12.51
CA PHE A 145 3.26 -6.80 -13.12
C PHE A 145 4.25 -5.86 -13.82
N PRO A 146 3.86 -5.23 -14.94
CA PRO A 146 4.68 -4.22 -15.59
C PRO A 146 4.88 -3.01 -14.68
N GLY A 147 6.12 -2.62 -14.46
CA GLY A 147 6.49 -1.48 -13.62
C GLY A 147 7.84 -1.71 -12.96
N ARG A 148 8.19 -0.80 -12.06
CA ARG A 148 9.43 -0.90 -11.27
C ARG A 148 9.06 -1.23 -9.82
N CYS A 149 9.59 -2.33 -9.31
CA CYS A 149 9.49 -2.68 -7.90
C CYS A 149 10.76 -2.22 -7.17
N ASP A 150 10.60 -1.48 -6.08
CA ASP A 150 11.68 -1.03 -5.22
C ASP A 150 11.38 -1.41 -3.76
N ILE A 151 12.42 -1.83 -3.04
CA ILE A 151 12.35 -2.09 -1.60
C ILE A 151 13.28 -1.11 -0.93
N SER A 152 12.73 -0.32 -0.02
CA SER A 152 13.47 0.65 0.75
C SER A 152 13.27 0.42 2.24
N GLN A 153 14.24 0.86 3.03
CA GLN A 153 14.11 0.90 4.47
C GLN A 153 13.92 2.35 4.88
N PHE A 154 12.88 2.60 5.66
CA PHE A 154 12.72 3.84 6.40
C PHE A 154 13.25 3.61 7.80
N ALA A 155 14.12 4.50 8.25
CA ALA A 155 14.53 4.60 9.64
C ALA A 155 14.50 6.06 10.02
N ASP A 156 13.98 6.32 11.22
CA ASP A 156 14.13 7.63 11.85
C ASP A 156 15.64 7.92 12.02
N GLY A 157 16.16 8.74 11.12
CA GLY A 157 17.58 9.09 11.03
C GLY A 157 18.02 10.07 12.12
N LEU A 158 19.14 10.76 11.87
CA LEU A 158 19.72 11.77 12.76
C LEU A 158 18.72 12.84 13.24
N GLY A 159 17.71 13.18 12.42
CA GLY A 159 16.65 14.12 12.80
C GLY A 159 15.88 13.69 14.06
N PHE A 160 15.71 12.39 14.31
CA PHE A 160 15.11 11.91 15.56
C PHE A 160 16.01 12.15 16.77
N LEU A 161 17.31 11.93 16.63
CA LEU A 161 18.30 12.21 17.69
C LEU A 161 18.36 13.72 18.00
N LEU A 162 18.43 14.56 16.96
CA LEU A 162 18.52 16.02 17.08
C LEU A 162 17.22 16.64 17.63
N SER A 163 16.07 16.03 17.34
CA SER A 163 14.77 16.54 17.82
C SER A 163 14.54 16.37 19.32
N LEU A 164 15.44 15.68 20.04
CA LEU A 164 15.27 15.31 21.45
C LEU A 164 13.94 14.58 21.75
N LYS A 165 13.20 14.12 20.73
CA LYS A 165 11.92 13.42 20.87
C LYS A 165 12.04 12.12 21.67
N TRP A 166 13.23 11.52 21.68
CA TRP A 166 13.56 10.39 22.53
C TRP A 166 13.45 10.72 24.03
N LEU A 167 13.74 11.96 24.46
CA LEU A 167 13.54 12.42 25.84
C LEU A 167 12.05 12.57 26.18
N MET A 168 11.21 12.84 25.17
CA MET A 168 9.75 12.89 25.31
C MET A 168 9.09 11.51 25.23
N GLY A 169 9.88 10.42 25.18
CA GLY A 169 9.37 9.05 25.12
C GLY A 169 8.85 8.62 23.75
N GLU A 170 9.07 9.39 22.69
CA GLU A 170 8.75 8.92 21.34
C GLU A 170 9.63 7.72 20.96
N LYS A 171 9.03 6.71 20.32
CA LYS A 171 9.75 5.52 19.86
C LYS A 171 10.40 5.79 18.49
N LYS A 172 11.60 5.27 18.30
CA LYS A 172 12.26 5.21 16.99
C LYS A 172 11.46 4.30 16.06
N ILE A 173 11.15 4.78 14.87
CA ILE A 173 10.42 4.04 13.85
C ILE A 173 11.42 3.49 12.85
N ALA A 174 11.27 2.20 12.55
CA ALA A 174 11.91 1.56 11.42
C ALA A 174 10.85 0.76 10.66
N ALA A 175 10.87 0.85 9.34
CA ALA A 175 9.92 0.17 8.47
C ALA A 175 10.61 -0.26 7.18
N THR A 176 10.27 -1.44 6.67
CA THR A 176 10.57 -1.77 5.27
C THR A 176 9.36 -1.46 4.43
N ILE A 177 9.60 -0.78 3.32
CA ILE A 177 8.59 -0.33 2.39
C ILE A 177 8.83 -1.10 1.10
N VAL A 178 7.79 -1.79 0.63
CA VAL A 178 7.78 -2.33 -0.72
C VAL A 178 6.95 -1.40 -1.57
N SER A 179 7.49 -0.96 -2.69
CA SER A 179 6.79 -0.06 -3.59
C SER A 179 6.85 -0.54 -5.02
N MET A 180 5.80 -0.25 -5.76
CA MET A 180 5.74 -0.46 -7.20
C MET A 180 5.34 0.85 -7.87
N THR A 181 6.13 1.29 -8.84
CA THR A 181 5.82 2.45 -9.68
C THR A 181 5.25 1.95 -11.00
N VAL A 182 4.06 2.43 -11.36
CA VAL A 182 3.42 2.05 -12.63
C VAL A 182 4.12 2.70 -13.83
N PRO A 183 4.13 2.06 -15.00
CA PRO A 183 4.76 2.61 -16.19
C PRO A 183 4.08 3.89 -16.68
N SER A 184 4.81 4.63 -17.52
CA SER A 184 4.28 5.72 -18.33
C SER A 184 4.53 5.35 -19.81
N PRO A 185 3.49 5.21 -20.65
CA PRO A 185 2.09 5.57 -20.42
C PRO A 185 1.35 4.63 -19.45
N ALA A 186 0.28 5.13 -18.83
CA ALA A 186 -0.53 4.32 -17.93
C ALA A 186 -1.39 3.30 -18.69
N LEU A 187 -1.52 2.11 -18.11
CA LEU A 187 -2.36 1.04 -18.63
C LEU A 187 -3.82 1.21 -18.19
N SER A 188 -4.74 0.96 -19.10
CA SER A 188 -6.17 0.90 -18.82
C SER A 188 -6.50 -0.26 -17.87
N ARG A 189 -7.68 -0.20 -17.23
CA ARG A 189 -8.16 -1.29 -16.38
C ARG A 189 -8.23 -2.62 -17.13
N LEU A 190 -8.69 -2.63 -18.38
CA LEU A 190 -8.78 -3.87 -19.17
C LEU A 190 -7.39 -4.48 -19.43
N GLU A 191 -6.37 -3.65 -19.68
CA GLU A 191 -5.00 -4.12 -19.88
C GLU A 191 -4.40 -4.73 -18.61
N TRP A 192 -4.61 -4.11 -17.45
CA TRP A 192 -4.21 -4.71 -16.17
C TRP A 192 -4.84 -6.08 -15.94
N HIS A 193 -6.13 -6.25 -16.29
CA HIS A 193 -6.81 -7.54 -16.19
C HIS A 193 -6.32 -8.56 -17.23
N ARG A 194 -5.87 -8.12 -18.41
CA ARG A 194 -5.19 -9.01 -19.38
C ARG A 194 -3.87 -9.54 -18.80
N VAL A 195 -3.08 -8.68 -18.18
CA VAL A 195 -1.84 -9.09 -17.48
C VAL A 195 -2.14 -10.16 -16.44
N VAL A 196 -3.17 -9.98 -15.60
CA VAL A 196 -3.58 -10.99 -14.61
C VAL A 196 -3.94 -12.32 -15.27
N ARG A 197 -4.74 -12.28 -16.34
CA ARG A 197 -5.10 -13.49 -17.09
C ARG A 197 -3.86 -14.23 -17.58
N ASP A 198 -2.90 -13.52 -18.14
CA ASP A 198 -1.68 -14.12 -18.71
C ASP A 198 -0.81 -14.75 -17.62
N ILE A 199 -0.66 -14.09 -16.46
CA ILE A 199 0.03 -14.64 -15.28
C ILE A 199 -0.62 -15.97 -14.84
N LEU A 200 -1.95 -15.98 -14.72
CA LEU A 200 -2.69 -17.16 -14.25
C LEU A 200 -2.63 -18.33 -15.25
N LEU A 201 -2.75 -18.04 -16.55
CA LEU A 201 -2.60 -19.05 -17.59
C LEU A 201 -1.16 -19.59 -17.69
N GLY A 202 -0.15 -18.72 -17.50
CA GLY A 202 1.25 -19.12 -17.46
C GLY A 202 1.56 -20.07 -16.30
N LYS A 203 0.97 -19.83 -15.12
CA LYS A 203 1.11 -20.74 -13.96
C LYS A 203 0.49 -22.11 -14.21
N LYS A 204 -0.70 -22.17 -14.84
CA LYS A 204 -1.36 -23.45 -15.15
C LYS A 204 -0.50 -24.35 -16.03
N LYS A 205 0.26 -23.76 -16.97
CA LYS A 205 1.18 -24.51 -17.84
C LYS A 205 2.39 -25.09 -17.08
N ARG A 206 2.92 -24.37 -16.08
CA ARG A 206 4.09 -24.81 -15.31
C ARG A 206 3.78 -25.89 -14.27
N GLY A 207 2.56 -25.94 -13.74
CA GLY A 207 2.15 -26.95 -12.75
C GLY A 207 1.69 -28.28 -13.36
N ALA A 208 1.63 -28.39 -14.69
CA ALA A 208 1.21 -29.60 -15.41
C ALA A 208 2.38 -30.38 -16.05
N ALA A 209 3.61 -29.92 -15.83
CA ALA A 209 4.86 -30.56 -16.26
C ALA A 209 5.56 -31.15 -15.03
#